data_AF-A0A1J5P7L9-F1
#
_entry.id   AF-A0A1J5P7L9-F1
#
_cell.length_a   1.000
_cell.length_b   1.000
_cell.length_c   1.000
_cell.angle_alpha   90.00
_cell.angle_beta   90.00
_cell.angle_gamma   90.00
#
_symmetry.space_group_name_H-M   'P 1'
#
loop_
_entity.id
_entity.type
_entity.pdbx_description
1 polymer ?
#
loop_
_entity_poly.entity_id
_entity_poly.type
_entity_poly.pdbx_seq_one_letter_code
_entity_poly.pdbx_strand_id
1 'polypeptide(L)' 'MHADSGTVTLAGSGYLNRVAMTRTDLRLAKAFRYGTRRGEVALVLQNLGLPYQDFDPSFTFDHRAFVTLTLQD' A
#
# COMPACT_ATOMS: atom_id res chain seq x y z
N MET A 1 17.72 19.09 29.96
CA MET A 1 16.81 19.56 28.90
C MET A 1 15.81 18.43 28.65
N HIS A 2 14.52 18.68 28.88
CA HIS A 2 13.43 17.70 28.78
C HIS A 2 12.89 17.79 27.34
N ALA A 3 12.97 16.71 26.56
CA ALA A 3 12.42 16.69 25.21
C ALA A 3 10.96 16.25 25.30
N ASP A 4 10.05 17.20 25.10
CA ASP A 4 8.61 16.98 25.07
C ASP A 4 8.25 16.39 23.71
N SER A 5 7.82 15.12 23.70
CA SER A 5 7.41 14.40 22.49
C SER A 5 5.99 14.82 22.12
N GLY A 6 5.85 15.99 21.49
CA GLY A 6 4.59 16.38 20.87
C GLY A 6 4.24 15.46 19.69
N THR A 7 2.99 15.04 19.60
CA THR A 7 2.45 14.34 18.42
C THR A 7 2.61 15.22 17.19
N VAL A 8 3.58 14.89 16.33
CA VAL A 8 3.76 15.56 15.04
C VAL A 8 2.74 15.01 14.06
N THR A 9 1.64 15.73 13.88
CA THR A 9 0.73 15.52 12.75
C THR A 9 1.37 16.12 11.51
N LEU A 10 1.79 15.25 10.59
CA LEU A 10 2.30 15.64 9.27
C LEU A 10 1.14 16.21 8.44
N ALA A 11 0.91 17.52 8.52
CA ALA A 11 -0.01 18.22 7.64
C ALA A 11 0.57 18.26 6.23
N GLY A 12 -0.11 17.63 5.26
CA GLY A 12 0.29 17.65 3.86
C GLY A 12 0.35 19.08 3.32
N SER A 13 1.47 19.45 2.71
CA SER A 13 1.68 20.77 2.12
C SER A 13 0.79 20.96 0.88
N GLY A 14 -0.31 21.70 1.02
CA GLY A 14 -1.17 22.10 -0.09
C GLY A 14 -2.35 22.98 0.38
N TYR A 15 -2.56 24.11 -0.30
CA TYR A 15 -3.54 25.16 0.03
C TYR A 15 -5.02 24.74 0.05
N LEU A 16 -5.32 23.48 -0.27
CA LEU A 16 -6.64 22.86 -0.16
C LEU A 16 -6.45 21.62 0.69
N ASN A 17 -6.98 21.65 1.91
CA ASN A 17 -7.13 20.58 2.90
C ASN A 17 -7.03 19.15 2.33
N ARG A 18 -5.81 18.69 2.01
CA ARG A 18 -5.55 17.32 1.57
C ARG A 18 -5.46 16.49 2.85
N VAL A 19 -6.62 15.97 3.25
CA VAL A 19 -6.75 15.02 4.34
C VAL A 19 -5.72 13.91 4.12
N ALA A 20 -4.95 13.58 5.17
CA ALA A 20 -4.04 12.44 5.12
C ALA A 20 -4.85 11.18 4.78
N MET A 21 -4.64 10.63 3.58
CA MET A 21 -5.36 9.44 3.12
C MET A 21 -4.72 8.20 3.75
N THR A 22 -5.53 7.34 4.37
CA THR A 22 -5.07 6.06 4.91
C THR A 22 -5.44 4.94 3.95
N ARG A 23 -4.48 4.08 3.62
CA ARG A 23 -4.70 2.88 2.80
C ARG A 23 -4.25 1.64 3.55
N THR A 24 -5.11 0.62 3.57
CA THR A 24 -4.80 -0.70 4.12
C THR A 24 -4.67 -1.71 2.98
N ASP A 25 -3.49 -2.30 2.86
CA ASP A 25 -3.19 -3.31 1.85
C ASP A 25 -2.88 -4.66 2.54
N LEU A 26 -3.28 -5.77 1.91
CA LEU A 26 -3.02 -7.13 2.40
C LEU A 26 -2.24 -7.92 1.35
N ARG A 27 -1.23 -8.66 1.80
CA ARG A 27 -0.46 -9.59 0.96
C ARG A 27 -0.33 -10.94 1.63
N LEU A 28 -0.80 -11.98 0.95
CA LEU A 28 -0.60 -13.37 1.35
C LEU A 28 0.30 -14.05 0.32
N ALA A 29 1.48 -14.48 0.74
CA ALA A 29 2.47 -15.08 -0.14
C ALA A 29 2.83 -16.51 0.28
N LYS A 30 3.09 -17.37 -0.72
CA LYS A 30 3.58 -18.73 -0.54
C LYS A 30 4.81 -18.96 -1.41
N ALA A 31 5.94 -19.17 -0.76
CA ALA A 31 7.16 -19.60 -1.42
C ALA A 31 7.04 -21.08 -1.84
N PHE A 32 7.66 -21.42 -2.97
CA PHE A 32 7.77 -22.79 -3.48
C PHE A 32 9.13 -23.01 -4.15
N ARG A 33 9.46 -24.28 -4.41
CA ARG A 33 10.64 -24.67 -5.18
C ARG A 33 10.20 -25.51 -6.36
N TYR A 34 10.79 -25.26 -7.53
CA TYR A 34 10.58 -26.03 -8.74
C TYR A 34 11.94 -26.42 -9.32
N GLY A 35 12.38 -27.65 -9.05
CA GLY A 35 13.74 -28.10 -9.34
C GLY A 35 14.77 -27.31 -8.53
N THR A 36 15.77 -26.75 -9.22
CA THR A 36 16.79 -25.89 -8.62
C THR A 36 16.28 -24.47 -8.33
N ARG A 37 15.17 -24.06 -8.96
CA ARG A 37 14.62 -22.70 -8.87
C ARG A 37 13.76 -22.49 -7.63
N ARG A 38 13.81 -21.28 -7.10
CA ARG A 38 12.89 -20.80 -6.05
C ARG A 38 11.84 -19.90 -6.68
N GLY A 39 10.62 -19.96 -6.18
CA GLY A 39 9.53 -19.12 -6.64
C GLY A 39 8.62 -18.71 -5.52
N GLU A 40 7.73 -17.77 -5.81
CA GLU A 40 6.70 -17.32 -4.90
C GLU A 40 5.43 -16.99 -5.67
N VAL A 41 4.28 -17.40 -5.12
CA VAL A 41 2.98 -16.92 -5.55
C VAL A 41 2.38 -16.08 -4.44
N ALA A 42 1.79 -14.93 -4.77
CA ALA A 42 1.12 -14.10 -3.78
C ALA A 42 -0.21 -13.55 -4.30
N LEU A 43 -1.19 -13.49 -3.38
CA LEU A 43 -2.41 -12.72 -3.54
C LEU A 43 -2.20 -11.35 -2.88
N VAL A 44 -2.49 -10.29 -3.61
CA VAL A 44 -2.37 -8.92 -3.12
C VAL A 44 -3.72 -8.23 -3.25
N LEU A 45 -4.20 -7.67 -2.15
CA LEU A 45 -5.37 -6.81 -2.08
C LEU A 45 -4.90 -5.42 -1.71
N GLN A 46 -5.26 -4.42 -2.50
CA GLN A 46 -4.95 -3.02 -2.24
C GLN A 46 -6.22 -2.24 -1.96
N ASN A 47 -6.08 -1.26 -1.08
CA ASN A 47 -7.13 -0.39 -0.62
C ASN A 47 -8.36 -1.14 -0.09
N LEU A 48 -8.19 -1.92 0.98
CA LEU A 48 -9.32 -2.54 1.70
C LEU A 48 -10.21 -1.53 2.46
N GLY A 49 -9.83 -0.24 2.46
CA GLY A 49 -10.59 0.86 3.03
C GLY A 49 -11.51 1.53 2.00
N LEU A 50 -11.96 2.75 2.30
CA LEU A 50 -12.78 3.50 1.35
C LEU A 50 -11.95 3.93 0.11
N PRO A 51 -12.52 3.82 -1.10
CA PRO A 51 -11.94 4.48 -2.28
C PRO A 51 -11.75 5.97 -2.02
N TYR A 52 -10.63 6.50 -2.47
CA TYR A 52 -10.33 7.92 -2.34
C TYR A 52 -9.83 8.49 -3.66
N GLN A 53 -10.08 9.79 -3.83
CA GLN A 53 -9.61 10.54 -4.98
C GLN A 53 -8.09 10.63 -4.93
N ASP A 54 -7.44 10.23 -6.02
CA ASP A 54 -5.99 10.31 -6.15
C ASP A 54 -5.56 11.77 -6.34
N PHE A 55 -4.27 12.00 -6.57
CA PHE A 55 -3.72 13.33 -6.80
C PHE A 55 -4.43 14.08 -7.94
N ASP A 56 -4.77 13.37 -9.01
CA ASP A 56 -5.57 13.89 -10.13
C ASP A 56 -7.06 13.62 -9.87
N PRO A 57 -7.91 14.67 -9.89
CA PRO A 57 -9.35 14.54 -9.66
C PRO A 57 -10.11 13.61 -10.58
N SER A 58 -9.54 13.29 -11.74
CA SER A 58 -10.12 12.39 -12.72
C SER A 58 -9.93 10.93 -12.35
N PHE A 59 -9.11 10.64 -11.32
CA PHE A 59 -8.74 9.29 -10.93
C PHE A 59 -9.14 9.00 -9.48
N THR A 60 -9.79 7.86 -9.32
CA THR A 60 -10.12 7.28 -8.00
C THR A 60 -9.23 6.06 -7.77
N PHE A 61 -8.69 5.93 -6.57
CA PHE A 61 -8.01 4.72 -6.16
C PHE A 61 -9.01 3.74 -5.54
N ASP A 62 -9.57 2.86 -6.38
CA ASP A 62 -10.50 1.82 -5.95
C ASP A 62 -9.81 0.60 -5.31
N HIS A 63 -10.63 -0.33 -4.81
CA HIS A 63 -10.19 -1.66 -4.38
C HIS A 63 -9.55 -2.41 -5.54
N ARG A 64 -8.36 -2.99 -5.34
CA ARG A 64 -7.66 -3.77 -6.36
C ARG A 64 -7.26 -5.13 -5.82
N ALA A 65 -7.35 -6.15 -6.67
CA ALA A 65 -6.90 -7.50 -6.35
C ALA A 65 -6.07 -8.03 -7.51
N PHE A 66 -4.89 -8.59 -7.20
CA PHE A 66 -4.02 -9.20 -8.21
C PHE A 66 -3.24 -10.37 -7.63
N VAL A 67 -2.83 -11.27 -8.53
CA VAL A 67 -1.95 -12.40 -8.23
C VAL A 67 -0.59 -12.13 -8.84
N THR A 68 0.47 -12.34 -8.06
CA THR A 68 1.85 -12.20 -8.52
C THR A 68 2.55 -13.56 -8.53
N LEU A 69 3.33 -13.82 -9.57
CA LEU A 69 4.25 -14.95 -9.65
C LEU A 69 5.67 -14.41 -9.79
N THR A 70 6.55 -14.81 -8.88
CA THR A 70 7.98 -14.48 -8.91
C THR A 70 8.79 -15.76 -9.07
N LEU A 71 9.78 -15.74 -9.96
CA LEU A 71 10.74 -16.82 -10.16
C LEU A 71 12.15 -16.26 -9.94
N GLN A 72 13.00 -17.02 -9.26
CA GLN A 72 14.41 -16.68 -9.00
C GLN A 72 15.30 -17.76 -9.65
N ASP A 73 16.34 -17.30 -10.34
CA ASP A 73 17.37 -18.14 -10.99
C ASP A 73 18.47 -18.57 -10.02
#